data_AF-A0A817K1I0-F1
#
_entry.id   AF-A0A817K1I0-F1
#
_cell.length_a   1.000
_cell.length_b   1.000
_cell.length_c   1.000
_cell.angle_alpha   90.00
_cell.angle_beta   90.00
_cell.angle_gamma   90.00
#
_symmetry.space_group_name_H-M   'P 1'
#
loop_
_entity.id
_entity.type
_entity.pdbx_description
1 polymer ?
#
loop_
_entity_poly.entity_id
_entity_poly.type
_entity_poly.pdbx_seq_one_letter_code
_entity_poly.pdbx_strand_id
1 'polypeptide(L)'
;MELLRKAVGDNWSKPDGYDTKNMTRAVSEEEWKIMDEKFNDMSGGFMLIETSKEDMAKVEDLLQVKRGFFGTSAMIKTIERYCRKCGRENNFLDVVTTGLRVHKPEFLADVLSGKHGPILNTHQTQRCFCYECGEELPQQAAKYSSPKVVRDGISVSGYTWNWPF
;
A
#
# COMPACT_ATOMS: atom_id res chain seq x y z
N MET A 1 13.76 -9.72 7.55
CA MET A 1 13.81 -9.63 9.04
C MET A 1 14.19 -8.24 9.51
N GLU A 2 15.19 -7.59 8.91
CA GLU A 2 15.60 -6.23 9.31
C GLU A 2 14.53 -5.14 9.02
N LEU A 3 13.78 -5.25 7.92
CA LEU A 3 12.66 -4.35 7.60
C LEU A 3 11.54 -4.42 8.64
N LEU A 4 11.20 -5.63 9.09
CA LEU A 4 10.21 -5.84 10.14
C LEU A 4 10.72 -5.29 11.47
N ARG A 5 11.98 -5.55 11.86
CA ARG A 5 12.58 -4.92 13.06
C ARG A 5 12.59 -3.40 13.00
N LYS A 6 12.85 -2.80 11.84
CA LYS A 6 12.74 -1.33 11.65
C LYS A 6 11.28 -0.84 11.74
N ALA A 7 10.32 -1.66 11.32
CA ALA A 7 8.90 -1.33 11.27
C ALA A 7 8.17 -1.43 12.62
N VAL A 8 8.54 -2.40 13.48
CA VAL A 8 7.94 -2.65 14.81
C VAL A 8 8.89 -2.39 15.99
N GLY A 9 10.12 -1.94 15.72
CA GLY A 9 11.15 -1.71 16.72
C GLY A 9 11.82 -2.99 17.23
N ASP A 10 12.76 -2.85 18.16
CA ASP A 10 13.53 -3.96 18.75
C ASP A 10 12.67 -4.97 19.54
N ASN A 11 11.39 -4.68 19.75
CA ASN A 11 10.46 -5.46 20.58
C ASN A 11 9.73 -6.58 19.83
N TRP A 12 10.05 -6.82 18.55
CA TRP A 12 9.39 -7.88 17.80
C TRP A 12 10.11 -9.22 17.95
N SER A 13 9.45 -10.16 18.64
CA SER A 13 9.79 -11.59 18.64
C SER A 13 8.78 -12.36 17.79
N LYS A 14 9.27 -13.24 16.92
CA LYS A 14 8.42 -14.16 16.14
C LYS A 14 7.66 -15.09 17.11
N PRO A 15 6.32 -15.08 17.14
CA PRO A 15 5.56 -16.06 17.91
C PRO A 15 5.77 -17.47 17.33
N ASP A 16 5.83 -18.49 18.18
CA ASP A 16 5.90 -19.88 17.72
C ASP A 16 4.65 -20.24 16.90
N GLY A 17 4.87 -20.90 15.75
CA GLY A 17 3.81 -21.26 14.81
C GLY A 17 3.36 -20.17 13.84
N TYR A 18 3.94 -18.96 13.89
CA TYR A 18 3.58 -17.87 12.98
C TYR A 18 4.14 -18.10 11.56
N ASP A 19 3.25 -18.24 10.56
CA ASP A 19 3.61 -18.48 9.16
C ASP A 19 4.16 -17.21 8.50
N THR A 20 5.47 -17.20 8.24
CA THR A 20 6.17 -16.10 7.57
C THR A 20 5.75 -15.90 6.12
N LYS A 21 5.01 -16.86 5.52
CA LYS A 21 4.41 -16.68 4.19
C LYS A 21 3.32 -15.62 4.16
N ASN A 22 2.73 -15.27 5.31
CA ASN A 22 1.70 -14.25 5.48
C ASN A 22 2.24 -12.92 6.04
N MET A 23 3.54 -12.66 5.91
CA MET A 23 4.20 -11.47 6.45
C MET A 23 4.64 -10.48 5.36
N THR A 24 4.70 -9.21 5.73
CA THR A 24 5.43 -8.19 4.97
C THR A 24 6.91 -8.57 4.85
N ARG A 25 7.38 -8.82 3.63
CA ARG A 25 8.77 -9.18 3.34
C ARG A 25 9.24 -8.61 2.02
N ALA A 26 10.56 -8.42 1.91
CA ALA A 26 11.19 -8.21 0.62
C ALA A 26 11.04 -9.48 -0.24
N VAL A 27 10.81 -9.29 -1.53
CA VAL A 27 10.62 -10.36 -2.52
C VAL A 27 11.54 -10.12 -3.72
N SER A 28 11.76 -11.17 -4.54
CA SER A 28 12.51 -11.01 -5.79
C SER A 28 11.67 -10.30 -6.85
N GLU A 29 12.30 -9.80 -7.91
CA GLU A 29 11.58 -9.18 -9.03
C GLU A 29 10.66 -10.16 -9.76
N GLU A 30 11.02 -11.45 -9.83
CA GLU A 30 10.21 -12.49 -10.45
C GLU A 30 8.95 -12.76 -9.64
N GLU A 31 9.09 -12.88 -8.32
CA GLU A 31 7.96 -13.05 -7.41
C GLU A 31 7.05 -11.82 -7.45
N TRP A 32 7.64 -10.63 -7.52
CA TRP A 32 6.94 -9.38 -7.69
C TRP A 32 6.09 -9.35 -8.97
N LYS A 33 6.66 -9.72 -10.13
CA LYS A 33 5.96 -9.75 -11.42
C LYS A 33 4.74 -10.67 -11.40
N ILE A 34 4.88 -11.86 -10.81
CA ILE A 34 3.77 -12.81 -10.64
C ILE A 34 2.63 -12.20 -9.80
N MET A 35 2.97 -11.42 -8.78
CA MET A 35 1.97 -10.74 -7.93
C MET A 35 1.33 -9.53 -8.62
N ASP A 36 2.09 -8.79 -9.42
CA ASP A 36 1.57 -7.68 -10.23
C ASP A 36 0.59 -8.16 -11.31
N GLU A 37 0.86 -9.31 -11.93
CA GLU A 37 -0.09 -9.95 -12.85
C GLU A 37 -1.42 -10.27 -12.15
N LYS A 38 -1.37 -10.81 -10.93
CA LYS A 38 -2.56 -11.08 -10.11
C LYS A 38 -3.25 -9.82 -9.60
N PHE A 39 -2.52 -8.73 -9.40
CA PHE A 39 -3.11 -7.45 -9.01
C PHE A 39 -4.13 -6.99 -10.04
N ASN A 40 -3.81 -7.17 -11.33
CA ASN A 40 -4.67 -6.78 -12.44
C ASN A 40 -5.84 -7.75 -12.72
N ASP A 41 -5.93 -8.89 -12.01
CA ASP A 41 -7.07 -9.79 -12.12
C ASP A 41 -8.33 -9.18 -11.46
N MET A 42 -9.28 -8.71 -12.26
CA MET A 42 -10.50 -8.04 -11.78
C MET A 42 -11.64 -8.99 -11.44
N SER A 43 -11.40 -10.31 -11.41
CA SER A 43 -12.41 -11.27 -10.96
C SER A 43 -12.82 -11.02 -9.51
N GLY A 44 -14.06 -11.40 -9.13
CA GLY A 44 -14.54 -11.25 -7.74
C GLY A 44 -15.09 -9.86 -7.37
N GLY A 45 -15.40 -9.00 -8.34
CA GLY A 45 -16.07 -7.72 -8.11
C GLY A 45 -15.15 -6.58 -7.65
N PHE A 46 -13.84 -6.77 -7.77
CA PHE A 46 -12.85 -5.72 -7.51
C PHE A 46 -12.91 -4.61 -8.57
N MET A 47 -12.45 -3.42 -8.17
CA MET A 47 -12.23 -2.27 -9.02
C MET A 47 -10.89 -1.62 -8.72
N LEU A 48 -10.30 -1.00 -9.74
CA LEU A 48 -9.11 -0.18 -9.59
C LEU A 48 -9.52 1.28 -9.44
N ILE A 49 -8.95 1.94 -8.42
CA ILE A 49 -9.16 3.37 -8.15
C ILE A 49 -7.80 4.05 -8.18
N GLU A 50 -7.64 4.97 -9.12
CA GLU A 50 -6.47 5.84 -9.21
C GLU A 50 -6.61 7.00 -8.21
N THR A 51 -5.55 7.25 -7.45
CA THR A 51 -5.50 8.36 -6.51
C THR A 51 -5.31 9.66 -7.28
N SER A 52 -6.18 10.63 -7.03
CA SER A 52 -6.10 11.94 -7.69
C SER A 52 -4.80 12.67 -7.35
N LYS A 53 -4.39 13.62 -8.19
CA LYS A 53 -3.21 14.46 -7.92
C LYS A 53 -3.31 15.22 -6.59
N GLU A 54 -4.51 15.67 -6.26
CA GLU A 54 -4.79 16.39 -5.02
C GLU A 54 -4.60 15.49 -3.79
N ASP A 55 -5.06 14.24 -3.86
CA ASP A 55 -4.88 13.28 -2.77
C ASP A 55 -3.45 12.74 -2.72
N MET A 56 -2.75 12.63 -3.85
CA MET A 56 -1.31 12.33 -3.85
C MET A 56 -0.50 13.43 -3.18
N ALA A 57 -0.85 14.71 -3.37
CA ALA A 57 -0.19 15.80 -2.65
C ALA A 57 -0.41 15.70 -1.12
N LYS A 58 -1.61 15.29 -0.68
CA LYS A 58 -1.87 15.02 0.75
C LYS A 58 -1.05 13.84 1.25
N VAL A 59 -0.89 12.78 0.45
CA VAL A 59 -0.01 11.64 0.78
C VAL A 59 1.42 12.13 1.01
N GLU A 60 1.95 12.95 0.10
CA GLU A 60 3.31 13.49 0.22
C GLU A 60 3.47 14.39 1.46
N ASP A 61 2.47 15.24 1.74
CA ASP A 61 2.44 16.09 2.93
C ASP A 61 2.40 15.24 4.22
N LEU A 62 1.59 14.17 4.27
CA LEU A 62 1.52 13.23 5.41
C LEU A 62 2.83 12.47 5.65
N LEU A 63 3.52 12.12 4.56
CA LEU A 63 4.80 11.42 4.60
C LEU A 63 5.99 12.36 4.80
N GLN A 64 5.74 13.67 4.93
CA GLN A 64 6.76 14.71 5.14
C GLN A 64 7.82 14.73 4.03
N VAL A 65 7.43 14.41 2.79
CA VAL A 65 8.28 14.48 1.62
C VAL A 65 7.91 15.67 0.73
N LYS A 66 8.80 16.06 -0.18
CA LYS A 66 8.53 17.14 -1.13
C LYS A 66 7.38 16.74 -2.06
N ARG A 67 6.48 17.67 -2.37
CA ARG A 67 5.45 17.44 -3.40
C ARG A 67 6.06 17.05 -4.75
N GLY A 68 5.50 16.05 -5.40
CA GLY A 68 6.01 15.41 -6.61
C GLY A 68 7.08 14.33 -6.36
N PHE A 69 7.39 13.99 -5.12
CA PHE A 69 8.36 12.95 -4.76
C PHE A 69 8.06 11.59 -5.41
N PHE A 70 6.79 11.18 -5.48
CA PHE A 70 6.45 9.89 -6.09
C PHE A 70 6.43 9.91 -7.61
N GLY A 71 6.29 11.08 -8.23
CA GLY A 71 6.32 11.26 -9.70
C GLY A 71 5.17 10.61 -10.48
N THR A 72 4.33 9.80 -9.84
CA THR A 72 3.19 9.08 -10.45
C THR A 72 2.03 8.93 -9.47
N SER A 73 0.82 8.68 -9.99
CA SER A 73 -0.34 8.34 -9.18
C SER A 73 -0.20 6.92 -8.60
N ALA A 74 -0.73 6.70 -7.40
CA ALA A 74 -0.92 5.36 -6.86
C ALA A 74 -2.32 4.82 -7.20
N MET A 75 -2.43 3.52 -7.45
CA MET A 75 -3.70 2.83 -7.63
C MET A 75 -3.98 1.91 -6.46
N ILE A 76 -5.25 1.80 -6.08
CA ILE A 76 -5.72 0.74 -5.19
C ILE A 76 -6.66 -0.20 -5.93
N LYS A 77 -6.71 -1.45 -5.48
CA LYS A 77 -7.71 -2.45 -5.85
C LYS A 77 -8.59 -2.71 -4.63
N THR A 78 -9.89 -2.47 -4.75
CA THR A 78 -10.88 -2.62 -3.67
C THR A 78 -12.22 -3.04 -4.26
N ILE A 79 -13.12 -3.63 -3.46
CA ILE A 79 -14.52 -3.81 -3.88
C ILE A 79 -15.41 -2.65 -3.44
N GLU A 80 -14.92 -1.77 -2.56
CA GLU A 80 -15.68 -0.65 -2.01
C GLU A 80 -15.15 0.69 -2.53
N ARG A 81 -15.92 1.31 -3.42
CA ARG A 81 -15.55 2.60 -4.02
C ARG A 81 -15.57 3.75 -3.02
N TYR A 82 -16.58 3.81 -2.17
CA TYR A 82 -16.82 4.97 -1.31
C TYR A 82 -16.85 4.58 0.16
N CYS A 83 -16.40 5.47 1.03
CA CYS A 83 -16.63 5.35 2.46
C CYS A 83 -18.13 5.49 2.73
N ARG A 84 -18.71 4.51 3.43
CA ARG A 84 -20.15 4.48 3.75
C ARG A 84 -20.58 5.58 4.72
N LYS A 85 -19.65 6.20 5.44
CA LYS A 85 -19.91 7.23 6.44
C LYS A 85 -19.85 8.64 5.88
N CYS A 86 -18.79 8.99 5.15
CA CYS A 86 -18.58 10.35 4.63
C CYS A 86 -18.70 10.48 3.11
N GLY A 87 -18.90 9.38 2.38
CA GLY A 87 -19.05 9.39 0.92
C GLY A 87 -17.77 9.62 0.12
N ARG A 88 -16.62 9.86 0.77
CA ARG A 88 -15.32 10.03 0.10
C ARG A 88 -14.96 8.79 -0.70
N GLU A 89 -14.39 8.97 -1.90
CA GLU A 89 -13.84 7.85 -2.67
C GLU A 89 -12.62 7.27 -1.95
N ASN A 90 -12.59 5.94 -1.85
CA ASN A 90 -11.49 5.19 -1.29
C ASN A 90 -10.30 5.23 -2.23
N ASN A 91 -9.12 5.57 -1.74
CA ASN A 91 -7.90 5.56 -2.54
C ASN A 91 -6.65 5.35 -1.67
N PHE A 92 -5.46 5.60 -2.24
CA PHE A 92 -4.18 5.38 -1.59
C PHE A 92 -3.95 6.27 -0.35
N LEU A 93 -4.71 7.36 -0.20
CA LEU A 93 -4.62 8.19 1.00
C LEU A 93 -5.08 7.44 2.25
N ASP A 94 -6.08 6.57 2.15
CA ASP A 94 -6.57 5.76 3.28
C ASP A 94 -5.54 4.70 3.69
N VAL A 95 -4.88 4.11 2.69
CA VAL A 95 -3.76 3.20 2.83
C VAL A 95 -2.64 3.85 3.66
N VAL A 96 -2.18 5.02 3.23
CA VAL A 96 -1.10 5.75 3.91
C VAL A 96 -1.49 6.15 5.33
N THR A 97 -2.71 6.66 5.51
CA THR A 97 -3.24 7.06 6.82
C THR A 97 -3.34 5.89 7.78
N THR A 98 -3.72 4.72 7.27
CA THR A 98 -3.73 3.47 8.03
C THR A 98 -2.31 3.08 8.44
N GLY A 99 -1.36 3.07 7.50
CA GLY A 99 0.03 2.76 7.78
C GLY A 99 0.65 3.67 8.84
N LEU A 100 0.31 4.96 8.81
CA LEU A 100 0.79 5.96 9.77
C LEU A 100 0.32 5.73 11.21
N ARG A 101 -0.70 4.89 11.43
CA ARG A 101 -1.11 4.48 12.79
C ARG A 101 -0.12 3.51 13.44
N VAL A 102 0.74 2.86 12.64
CA VAL A 102 1.68 1.82 13.10
C VAL A 102 3.13 2.22 12.84
N HIS A 103 3.38 2.97 11.76
CA HIS A 103 4.72 3.29 11.30
C HIS A 103 4.97 4.79 11.26
N LYS A 104 6.24 5.17 11.37
CA LYS A 104 6.66 6.56 11.21
C LYS A 104 6.57 6.99 9.73
N PRO A 105 6.30 8.28 9.45
CA PRO A 105 6.25 8.83 8.10
C PRO A 105 7.47 8.48 7.25
N GLU A 106 8.67 8.60 7.81
CA GLU A 106 9.94 8.40 7.08
C GLU A 106 10.11 6.94 6.63
N PHE A 107 9.69 6.00 7.48
CA PHE A 107 9.72 4.57 7.14
C PHE A 107 8.75 4.26 6.01
N LEU A 108 7.53 4.80 6.06
CA LEU A 108 6.56 4.62 4.99
C LEU A 108 7.03 5.28 3.69
N ALA A 109 7.63 6.47 3.75
CA ALA A 109 8.22 7.12 2.59
C ALA A 109 9.30 6.23 1.94
N ASP A 110 10.21 5.67 2.74
CA ASP A 110 11.26 4.77 2.26
C ASP A 110 10.69 3.49 1.60
N VAL A 111 9.66 2.88 2.22
CA VAL A 111 8.99 1.69 1.68
C VAL A 111 8.24 2.01 0.39
N LEU A 112 7.43 3.07 0.41
CA LEU A 112 6.64 3.57 -0.71
C LEU A 112 7.50 4.32 -1.73
N SER A 113 8.81 4.41 -1.56
CA SER A 113 9.74 4.83 -2.60
C SER A 113 10.57 3.65 -3.08
N GLY A 114 10.18 2.41 -2.77
CA GLY A 114 10.92 1.22 -3.16
C GLY A 114 12.39 1.20 -2.73
N LYS A 115 12.81 2.00 -1.73
CA LYS A 115 14.21 2.08 -1.27
C LYS A 115 14.73 0.75 -0.78
N HIS A 116 13.82 -0.12 -0.38
CA HIS A 116 14.07 -1.46 0.14
C HIS A 116 13.84 -2.57 -0.89
N GLY A 117 13.67 -2.21 -2.16
CA GLY A 117 13.28 -3.14 -3.22
C GLY A 117 11.79 -3.53 -3.15
N PRO A 118 11.37 -4.53 -3.94
CA PRO A 118 10.01 -5.02 -3.94
C PRO A 118 9.62 -5.58 -2.58
N ILE A 119 8.60 -5.00 -1.97
CA ILE A 119 8.03 -5.49 -0.72
C ILE A 119 6.62 -6.01 -1.00
N LEU A 120 6.39 -7.25 -0.58
CA LEU A 120 5.08 -7.87 -0.60
C LEU A 120 4.57 -8.00 0.82
N ASN A 121 3.36 -7.53 1.05
CA ASN A 121 2.60 -7.84 2.25
C ASN A 121 1.52 -8.86 1.87
N THR A 122 1.51 -10.02 2.54
CA THR A 122 0.62 -11.15 2.24
C THR A 122 -0.39 -11.40 3.35
N HIS A 123 -0.59 -10.44 4.25
CA HIS A 123 -1.62 -10.53 5.26
C HIS A 123 -3.02 -10.61 4.61
N GLN A 124 -3.77 -11.66 4.94
CA GLN A 124 -5.10 -11.93 4.37
C GLN A 124 -6.18 -10.94 4.85
N THR A 125 -5.94 -10.25 5.97
CA THR A 125 -6.89 -9.32 6.56
C THR A 125 -6.12 -8.13 7.13
N GLN A 126 -6.36 -6.94 6.62
CA GLN A 126 -5.85 -5.70 7.19
C GLN A 126 -6.98 -4.69 7.37
N ARG A 127 -6.87 -3.88 8.43
CA ARG A 127 -7.86 -2.87 8.79
C ARG A 127 -7.48 -1.62 8.03
N CYS A 128 -8.36 -1.13 7.16
CA CYS A 128 -8.16 0.14 6.49
C CYS A 128 -9.08 1.19 7.12
N PHE A 129 -8.56 2.39 7.38
CA PHE A 129 -9.35 3.50 7.90
C PHE A 129 -9.49 4.61 6.88
N CYS A 130 -10.70 5.15 6.77
CA CYS A 130 -10.96 6.32 5.94
C CYS A 130 -10.14 7.52 6.44
N TYR A 131 -9.43 8.18 5.53
CA TYR A 131 -8.64 9.38 5.84
C TYR A 131 -9.50 10.50 6.46
N GLU A 132 -10.69 10.76 5.89
CA GLU A 132 -11.51 11.91 6.26
C GLU A 132 -12.21 11.74 7.61
N CYS A 133 -12.88 10.60 7.82
CA CYS A 133 -13.77 10.40 8.97
C CYS A 133 -13.26 9.39 10.00
N GLY A 134 -12.09 8.78 9.76
CA GLY A 134 -11.46 7.82 10.64
C GLY A 134 -12.19 6.47 10.76
N GLU A 135 -13.30 6.28 10.05
CA GLU A 135 -14.10 5.05 10.07
C GLU A 135 -13.29 3.86 9.57
N GLU A 136 -13.39 2.74 10.29
CA GLU A 136 -12.86 1.48 9.82
C GLU A 136 -13.69 0.99 8.63
N LEU A 137 -13.02 0.80 7.51
CA LEU A 137 -13.62 0.26 6.32
C LEU A 137 -13.86 -1.24 6.52
N PRO A 138 -14.94 -1.79 5.96
CA PRO A 138 -15.25 -3.20 6.12
C PRO A 138 -14.10 -4.05 5.56
N GLN A 139 -13.86 -5.23 6.13
CA GLN A 139 -12.76 -6.13 5.75
C GLN A 139 -12.68 -6.40 4.23
N GLN A 140 -13.83 -6.41 3.58
CA GLN A 140 -13.99 -6.60 2.14
C GLN A 140 -13.44 -5.43 1.30
N ALA A 141 -13.26 -4.25 1.91
CA ALA A 141 -12.58 -3.10 1.33
C ALA A 141 -11.06 -3.21 1.39
N ALA A 142 -10.50 -4.41 1.62
CA ALA A 142 -9.06 -4.66 1.58
C ALA A 142 -8.45 -4.06 0.31
N LYS A 143 -7.47 -3.18 0.50
CA LYS A 143 -6.89 -2.37 -0.56
C LYS A 143 -5.53 -2.92 -0.92
N TYR A 144 -5.42 -3.58 -2.05
CA TYR A 144 -4.10 -3.80 -2.63
C TYR A 144 -3.67 -2.48 -3.28
N SER A 145 -2.48 -1.97 -2.98
CA SER A 145 -1.97 -0.75 -3.60
C SER A 145 -0.73 -1.05 -4.44
N SER A 146 -0.67 -0.47 -5.64
CA SER A 146 0.48 -0.51 -6.53
C SER A 146 0.65 0.86 -7.19
N PRO A 147 1.88 1.35 -7.41
CA PRO A 147 2.10 2.55 -8.22
C PRO A 147 1.58 2.32 -9.65
N LYS A 148 1.12 3.39 -10.29
CA LYS A 148 0.67 3.30 -11.68
C LYS A 148 1.85 3.04 -12.59
N VAL A 149 1.93 1.82 -13.12
CA VAL A 149 2.89 1.43 -14.15
C VAL A 149 2.37 1.94 -15.50
N VAL A 150 3.07 2.92 -16.09
CA VAL A 150 2.79 3.38 -17.45
C VAL A 150 3.29 2.30 -18.41
N ARG A 151 2.38 1.63 -19.13
CA ARG A 151 2.67 0.51 -20.05
C ARG A 151 3.30 0.93 -21.40
N ASP A 152 4.03 2.05 -21.46
CA ASP A 152 4.59 2.60 -22.72
C ASP A 152 6.10 2.35 -22.88
N GLY A 153 6.59 1.15 -22.57
CA GLY A 153 7.92 0.67 -22.97
C GLY A 153 9.13 1.42 -22.38
N ILE A 154 8.92 2.52 -21.66
CA ILE A 154 9.91 3.17 -20.83
C ILE A 154 9.69 2.58 -19.45
N SER A 155 10.59 1.69 -19.02
CA SER A 155 10.72 1.36 -17.62
C SER A 155 11.01 2.68 -16.90
N VAL A 156 9.96 3.33 -16.40
CA VAL A 156 10.16 4.27 -15.31
C VAL A 156 10.76 3.39 -14.24
N SER A 157 11.94 3.77 -13.75
CA SER A 157 12.55 3.28 -12.52
C SER A 157 11.66 3.65 -11.32
N GLY A 158 10.38 3.33 -11.41
CA GLY A 158 9.35 3.47 -10.43
C GLY A 158 9.35 2.17 -9.64
N TYR A 159 9.85 2.25 -8.41
CA TYR A 159 8.96 2.11 -7.28
C TYR A 159 7.97 0.94 -7.40
N THR A 160 8.23 -0.17 -6.73
CA THR A 160 7.41 -1.39 -6.78
C THR A 160 7.07 -1.84 -5.35
N TRP A 161 5.81 -1.67 -4.93
CA TRP A 161 5.28 -2.18 -3.66
C TRP A 161 3.82 -2.61 -3.84
N ASN A 162 3.48 -3.79 -3.31
CA ASN A 162 2.16 -4.40 -3.43
C ASN A 162 1.75 -4.66 -1.99
N TRP A 163 0.93 -3.77 -1.49
CA TRP A 163 0.48 -3.79 -0.12
C TRP A 163 -1.03 -3.96 -0.10
N PRO A 164 -1.56 -5.08 0.40
CA PRO A 164 -2.89 -5.09 0.98
C PRO A 164 -2.87 -4.26 2.26
N PHE A 165 -3.79 -3.31 2.40
CA PHE A 165 -4.18 -2.61 3.64
C PHE A 165 -5.64 -2.91 3.98
#